data_AF-A0A819Q152-F1
#
_entry.id   AF-A0A819Q152-F1
#
_cell.length_a   1.000
_cell.length_b   1.000
_cell.length_c   1.000
_cell.angle_alpha   90.00
_cell.angle_beta   90.00
_cell.angle_gamma   90.00
#
_symmetry.space_group_name_H-M   'P 1'
#
loop_
_entity.id
_entity.type
_entity.pdbx_description
1 polymer ?
#
loop_
_entity_poly.entity_id
_entity_poly.type
_entity_poly.pdbx_seq_one_letter_code
_entity_poly.pdbx_strand_id
1 'polypeptide(L)'
;MGREAIFMNEYQIIELLIAYWPLVYLEIYRLLPLSSMLFNTRPQQQDDEIDSIAKILEKKLPDGSTLVDYIVMGLVNKHKTLSRLKIVDFHRCSSSIQMTKEIFRLPLLWMTPERRSSIQKRIYIEKSKLDKYIDGFNYVYQYYDKSIAHDTNFEPIKIIHDCQIINEDTLVGLEIQQLTPFRFHYHKLWINNCFRQILSPNISYDINLVLSLTNADNITHLHLSDPNMETTENELTLLVRSLSNLRNLRVLCLQRVLNLYPNR
;
A
#
# COMPACT_ATOMS: atom_id res chain seq x y z
N MET A 1 19.36 5.15 17.00
CA MET A 1 18.64 6.30 16.42
C MET A 1 17.16 6.04 16.22
N GLY A 2 16.69 5.34 15.18
CA GLY A 2 15.23 5.17 14.94
C GLY A 2 14.46 4.55 16.13
N ARG A 3 15.00 3.48 16.71
CA ARG A 3 14.42 2.82 17.90
C ARG A 3 14.35 3.73 19.12
N GLU A 4 15.41 4.49 19.35
CA GLU A 4 15.51 5.43 20.47
C GLU A 4 14.54 6.60 20.29
N ALA A 5 14.43 7.15 19.07
CA ALA A 5 13.46 8.20 18.76
C ALA A 5 12.02 7.75 19.02
N ILE A 6 11.65 6.54 18.61
CA ILE A 6 10.32 5.98 18.91
C ILE A 6 10.14 5.80 20.42
N PHE A 7 11.14 5.26 21.12
CA PHE A 7 11.09 5.06 22.57
C PHE A 7 10.95 6.39 23.34
N MET A 8 11.63 7.44 22.88
CA MET A 8 11.61 8.78 23.48
C MET A 8 10.42 9.64 22.99
N ASN A 9 9.55 9.10 22.12
CA ASN A 9 8.43 9.82 21.49
C ASN A 9 8.84 11.01 20.60
N GLU A 10 10.04 10.98 20.03
CA GLU A 10 10.57 12.01 19.11
C GLU A 10 10.30 11.61 17.65
N TYR A 11 9.03 11.52 17.27
CA TYR A 11 8.60 10.94 15.99
C TYR A 11 9.02 11.76 14.76
N GLN A 12 9.22 13.08 14.90
CA GLN A 12 9.75 13.93 13.83
C GLN A 12 11.18 13.50 13.41
N ILE A 13 11.94 12.87 14.31
CA ILE A 13 13.26 12.32 13.98
C ILE A 13 13.12 11.16 13.00
N ILE A 14 12.01 10.42 13.01
CA ILE A 14 11.77 9.32 12.06
C ILE A 14 11.60 9.85 10.65
N GLU A 15 10.82 10.93 10.48
CA GLU A 15 10.69 11.62 9.20
C GLU A 15 12.07 12.04 8.68
N LEU A 16 12.85 12.76 9.50
CA LEU A 16 14.18 13.23 9.13
C LEU A 16 15.13 12.07 8.81
N LEU A 17 15.14 11.03 9.63
CA LEU A 17 15.99 9.87 9.44
C LEU A 17 15.71 9.16 8.11
N ILE A 18 14.44 9.07 7.72
CA ILE A 18 14.04 8.45 6.44
C ILE A 18 14.36 9.39 5.28
N ALA A 19 14.05 10.68 5.41
CA ALA A 19 14.31 11.67 4.39
C ALA A 19 15.79 11.77 4.00
N TYR A 20 16.69 11.52 4.95
CA TYR A 20 18.15 11.58 4.78
C TYR A 20 18.82 10.18 4.86
N TRP A 21 18.05 9.10 4.68
CA TRP A 21 18.55 7.75 4.93
C TRP A 21 19.82 7.43 4.12
N PRO A 22 20.93 7.04 4.79
CA PRO A 22 22.25 6.99 4.16
C PRO A 22 22.50 5.69 3.38
N LEU A 23 21.64 4.68 3.53
CA LEU A 23 21.79 3.38 2.89
C LEU A 23 20.79 3.21 1.73
N VAL A 24 21.07 2.25 0.85
CA VAL A 24 20.18 1.95 -0.29
C VAL A 24 18.89 1.27 0.16
N TYR A 25 18.96 0.48 1.23
CA TYR A 25 17.89 -0.38 1.71
C TYR A 25 17.47 0.04 3.12
N LEU A 26 16.15 0.08 3.35
CA LEU A 26 15.55 0.33 4.65
C LEU A 26 14.50 -0.74 4.95
N GLU A 27 14.73 -1.54 5.98
CA GLU A 27 13.70 -2.40 6.56
C GLU A 27 12.97 -1.63 7.66
N ILE A 28 11.68 -1.37 7.49
CA ILE A 28 10.90 -0.58 8.45
C ILE A 28 10.86 -1.27 9.82
N TYR A 29 10.74 -2.60 9.83
CA TYR A 29 10.81 -3.38 11.07
C TYR A 29 12.08 -3.12 11.89
N ARG A 30 13.22 -2.78 11.25
CA ARG A 30 14.46 -2.49 11.99
C ARG A 30 14.42 -1.14 12.71
N LEU A 31 13.57 -0.20 12.28
CA LEU A 31 13.37 1.07 12.96
C LEU A 31 12.60 0.89 14.27
N LEU A 32 11.75 -0.14 14.34
CA LEU A 32 10.89 -0.37 15.50
C LEU A 32 11.69 -0.85 16.71
N PRO A 33 11.33 -0.39 17.92
CA PRO A 33 11.95 -0.88 19.16
C PRO A 33 11.73 -2.39 19.29
N LEU A 34 12.74 -3.08 19.82
CA LEU A 34 12.65 -4.53 20.05
C LEU A 34 11.55 -4.83 21.06
N SER A 35 10.92 -6.00 20.94
CA SER A 35 9.91 -6.50 21.89
C SER A 35 10.41 -6.41 23.34
N SER A 36 11.71 -6.61 23.57
CA SER A 36 12.38 -6.47 24.88
C SER A 36 12.41 -5.06 25.46
N MET A 37 12.22 -4.02 24.64
CA MET A 37 12.11 -2.63 25.08
C MET A 37 10.66 -2.19 25.31
N LEU A 38 9.69 -2.96 24.80
CA LEU A 38 8.26 -2.67 24.89
C LEU A 38 7.55 -3.55 25.94
N PHE A 39 8.03 -4.76 26.17
CA PHE A 39 7.37 -5.77 27.00
C PHE A 39 8.36 -6.41 27.97
N ASN A 40 8.23 -6.09 29.26
CA ASN A 40 8.98 -6.72 30.34
C ASN A 40 8.40 -8.10 30.75
N THR A 41 7.55 -8.73 29.95
CA THR A 41 6.90 -9.99 30.34
C THR A 41 6.58 -10.91 29.17
N ARG A 42 7.24 -12.08 29.21
CA ARG A 42 6.90 -13.41 28.65
C ARG A 42 7.12 -13.66 27.14
N PRO A 43 7.64 -14.86 26.79
CA PRO A 43 7.85 -15.27 25.41
C PRO A 43 6.54 -15.83 24.84
N GLN A 44 5.97 -15.16 23.84
CA GLN A 44 4.90 -15.72 23.00
C GLN A 44 5.23 -15.49 21.51
N GLN A 45 4.52 -16.25 20.68
CA GLN A 45 4.93 -16.81 19.40
C GLN A 45 5.14 -15.75 18.28
N GLN A 46 5.90 -16.12 17.24
CA GLN A 46 6.26 -15.26 16.10
C GLN A 46 5.08 -14.61 15.37
N ASP A 47 3.88 -15.20 15.41
CA ASP A 47 2.69 -14.62 14.77
C ASP A 47 2.11 -13.43 15.57
N ASP A 48 2.26 -13.42 16.91
CA ASP A 48 1.88 -12.28 17.76
C ASP A 48 2.79 -11.07 17.54
N GLU A 49 4.05 -11.31 17.12
CA GLU A 49 5.01 -10.23 16.83
C GLU A 49 4.60 -9.41 15.60
N ILE A 50 4.04 -10.03 14.56
CA ILE A 50 3.58 -9.34 13.35
C ILE A 50 2.39 -8.43 13.67
N ASP A 51 1.43 -8.93 14.45
CA ASP A 51 0.31 -8.13 14.93
C ASP A 51 0.75 -7.03 15.89
N SER A 52 1.82 -7.24 16.66
CA SER A 52 2.44 -6.21 17.50
C SER A 52 3.09 -5.10 16.66
N ILE A 53 3.78 -5.45 15.57
CA ILE A 53 4.44 -4.50 14.66
C ILE A 53 3.43 -3.58 13.97
N ALA A 54 2.37 -4.15 13.39
CA ALA A 54 1.33 -3.36 12.74
C ALA A 54 0.65 -2.43 13.76
N LYS A 55 0.36 -2.92 14.97
CA LYS A 55 -0.21 -2.11 16.06
C LYS A 55 0.72 -0.96 16.48
N ILE A 56 2.04 -1.16 16.54
CA ILE A 56 3.00 -0.09 16.86
C ILE A 56 2.97 0.98 15.77
N LEU A 57 2.97 0.56 14.51
CA LEU A 57 2.96 1.47 13.37
C LEU A 57 1.67 2.31 13.31
N GLU A 58 0.53 1.70 13.64
CA GLU A 58 -0.80 2.31 13.53
C GLU A 58 -1.30 2.97 14.81
N LYS A 59 -0.55 2.85 15.91
CA LYS A 59 -0.90 3.46 17.18
C LYS A 59 -1.03 4.98 16.99
N LYS A 60 -2.19 5.52 17.35
CA LYS A 60 -2.39 6.97 17.41
C LYS A 60 -1.47 7.58 18.45
N LEU A 61 -0.75 8.60 18.01
CA LEU A 61 0.17 9.41 18.78
C LEU A 61 -0.56 10.61 19.41
N PRO A 62 0.06 11.34 20.36
CA PRO A 62 -0.59 12.45 21.05
C PRO A 62 -1.09 13.58 20.14
N ASP A 63 -0.46 13.75 18.98
CA ASP A 63 -0.84 14.71 17.94
C ASP A 63 -1.93 14.18 16.98
N GLY A 64 -2.41 12.95 17.20
CA GLY A 64 -3.41 12.28 16.38
C GLY A 64 -2.85 11.55 15.15
N SER A 65 -1.55 11.69 14.85
CA SER A 65 -0.87 10.99 13.76
C SER A 65 -0.50 9.55 14.15
N THR A 66 0.08 8.80 13.22
CA THR A 66 0.62 7.46 13.40
C THR A 66 2.10 7.43 13.03
N LEU A 67 2.82 6.40 13.45
CA LEU A 67 4.21 6.23 13.04
C LEU A 67 4.34 6.01 11.52
N VAL A 68 3.32 5.40 10.90
CA VAL A 68 3.23 5.29 9.43
C VAL A 68 3.21 6.68 8.78
N ASP A 69 2.50 7.65 9.34
CA ASP A 69 2.45 9.01 8.79
C ASP A 69 3.84 9.64 8.74
N TYR A 70 4.62 9.54 9.82
CA TYR A 70 6.01 10.04 9.85
C TYR A 70 6.93 9.32 8.85
N ILE A 71 6.73 8.00 8.66
CA ILE A 71 7.46 7.23 7.64
C ILE A 71 7.11 7.74 6.24
N VAL A 72 5.81 7.90 5.97
CA VAL A 72 5.29 8.40 4.69
C VAL A 72 5.81 9.80 4.40
N MET A 73 5.77 10.70 5.39
CA MET A 73 6.33 12.05 5.30
C MET A 73 7.82 12.02 4.96
N GLY A 74 8.60 11.18 5.63
CA GLY A 74 10.03 11.04 5.33
C GLY A 74 10.30 10.56 3.89
N LEU A 75 9.43 9.72 3.33
CA LEU A 75 9.54 9.24 1.95
C LEU A 75 9.17 10.30 0.91
N VAL A 76 8.08 11.06 1.12
CA VAL A 76 7.70 12.14 0.20
C VAL A 76 8.66 13.32 0.29
N ASN A 77 9.27 13.54 1.46
CA ASN A 77 10.30 14.56 1.72
C ASN A 77 11.73 14.05 1.50
N LYS A 78 11.91 12.90 0.83
CA LYS A 78 13.24 12.34 0.60
C LYS A 78 14.18 13.37 -0.03
N HIS A 79 15.31 13.61 0.64
CA HIS A 79 16.33 14.51 0.14
C HIS A 79 17.03 13.90 -1.08
N LYS A 80 16.98 14.60 -2.21
CA LYS A 80 17.47 14.09 -3.50
C LYS A 80 18.96 13.71 -3.47
N THR A 81 19.80 14.55 -2.88
CA THR A 81 21.28 14.41 -2.95
C THR A 81 21.90 13.71 -1.75
N LEU A 82 21.21 13.68 -0.62
CA LEU A 82 21.76 13.20 0.66
C LEU A 82 21.26 11.80 1.00
N SER A 83 20.03 11.47 0.63
CA SER A 83 19.49 10.13 0.83
C SER A 83 19.86 9.19 -0.32
N ARG A 84 20.44 8.05 0.05
CA ARG A 84 20.76 6.94 -0.88
C ARG A 84 19.63 5.93 -0.99
N LEU A 85 18.53 6.15 -0.29
CA LEU A 85 17.40 5.22 -0.22
C LEU A 85 16.82 4.94 -1.60
N LYS A 86 16.76 3.66 -1.97
CA LYS A 86 16.11 3.17 -3.20
C LYS A 86 15.11 2.07 -2.93
N ILE A 87 15.19 1.40 -1.78
CA ILE A 87 14.32 0.29 -1.44
C ILE A 87 13.85 0.43 0.01
N VAL A 88 12.54 0.39 0.20
CA VAL A 88 11.89 0.40 1.50
C VAL A 88 11.09 -0.89 1.64
N ASP A 89 11.30 -1.61 2.72
CA ASP A 89 10.73 -2.93 2.95
C ASP A 89 9.80 -2.95 4.17
N PHE A 90 8.52 -3.18 3.89
CA PHE A 90 7.39 -3.36 4.81
C PHE A 90 6.91 -4.82 4.86
N HIS A 91 7.58 -5.80 4.22
CA HIS A 91 7.11 -7.19 4.12
C HIS A 91 6.83 -7.85 5.50
N ARG A 92 7.49 -7.40 6.57
CA ARG A 92 7.27 -7.89 7.94
C ARG A 92 6.22 -7.12 8.74
N CYS A 93 5.55 -6.14 8.13
CA CYS A 93 4.59 -5.25 8.77
C CYS A 93 3.14 -5.53 8.32
N SER A 94 2.92 -6.55 7.49
CA SER A 94 1.84 -6.62 6.52
C SER A 94 0.47 -7.16 6.98
N SER A 95 0.11 -7.01 8.26
CA SER A 95 -1.19 -7.52 8.74
C SER A 95 -2.37 -6.54 8.67
N SER A 96 -2.15 -5.25 8.39
CA SER A 96 -3.22 -4.24 8.51
C SER A 96 -3.62 -3.50 7.23
N ILE A 97 -4.94 -3.31 7.13
CA ILE A 97 -5.63 -2.57 6.07
C ILE A 97 -5.25 -1.09 6.12
N GLN A 98 -5.10 -0.51 7.32
CA GLN A 98 -4.86 0.91 7.48
C GLN A 98 -3.47 1.29 6.95
N MET A 99 -2.43 0.58 7.34
CA MET A 99 -1.07 0.77 6.81
C MET A 99 -1.02 0.60 5.30
N THR A 100 -1.75 -0.37 4.75
CA THR A 100 -1.86 -0.55 3.29
C THR A 100 -2.40 0.72 2.64
N LYS A 101 -3.53 1.27 3.12
CA LYS A 101 -4.09 2.52 2.59
C LYS A 101 -3.11 3.68 2.63
N GLU A 102 -2.42 3.86 3.75
CA GLU A 102 -1.46 4.97 3.92
C GLU A 102 -0.25 4.84 2.97
N ILE A 103 0.30 3.64 2.82
CA ILE A 103 1.40 3.38 1.86
C ILE A 103 0.97 3.70 0.42
N PHE A 104 -0.25 3.33 0.03
CA PHE A 104 -0.75 3.59 -1.33
C PHE A 104 -1.10 5.05 -1.62
N ARG A 105 -1.17 5.90 -0.58
CA ARG A 105 -1.34 7.35 -0.74
C ARG A 105 -0.05 8.09 -1.05
N LEU A 106 1.13 7.47 -0.85
CA LEU A 106 2.45 8.05 -1.12
C LEU A 106 2.53 8.78 -2.49
N PRO A 107 2.17 8.15 -3.62
CA PRO A 107 2.15 8.83 -4.92
C PRO A 107 1.30 10.10 -4.93
N LEU A 108 0.10 10.05 -4.35
CA LEU A 108 -0.84 11.16 -4.38
C LEU A 108 -0.37 12.33 -3.51
N LEU A 109 0.23 12.02 -2.36
CA LEU A 109 0.85 12.99 -1.46
C LEU A 109 2.00 13.74 -2.13
N TRP A 110 2.85 13.03 -2.87
CA TRP A 110 3.99 13.64 -3.56
C TRP A 110 3.60 14.57 -4.71
N MET A 111 2.47 14.31 -5.39
CA MET A 111 1.99 15.16 -6.47
C MET A 111 1.47 16.51 -5.96
N THR A 112 1.73 17.60 -6.69
CA THR A 112 1.08 18.88 -6.41
C THR A 112 -0.42 18.81 -6.68
N PRO A 113 -1.24 19.62 -5.99
CA PRO A 113 -2.70 19.67 -6.21
C PRO A 113 -3.10 19.83 -7.69
N GLU A 114 -2.36 20.62 -8.48
CA GLU A 114 -2.65 20.81 -9.91
C GLU A 114 -2.51 19.50 -10.70
N ARG A 115 -1.48 18.69 -10.40
CA ARG A 115 -1.29 17.39 -11.05
C ARG A 115 -2.32 16.36 -10.61
N ARG A 116 -2.85 16.44 -9.39
CA ARG A 116 -3.92 15.53 -8.90
C ARG A 116 -5.16 15.62 -9.79
N SER A 117 -5.50 16.82 -10.28
CA SER A 117 -6.63 17.00 -11.21
C SER A 117 -6.44 16.29 -12.56
N SER A 118 -5.19 16.08 -12.99
CA SER A 118 -4.86 15.42 -14.26
C SER A 118 -5.03 13.90 -14.22
N ILE A 119 -5.07 13.30 -13.02
CA ILE A 119 -5.28 11.87 -12.78
C ILE A 119 -6.61 11.41 -13.40
N GLN A 120 -7.64 12.26 -13.37
CA GLN A 120 -8.96 12.00 -13.93
C GLN A 120 -8.98 11.64 -15.41
N LYS A 121 -7.93 12.02 -16.15
CA LYS A 121 -7.82 11.73 -17.59
C LYS A 121 -7.17 10.38 -17.88
N ARG A 122 -6.58 9.74 -16.87
CA ARG A 122 -5.81 8.49 -17.03
C ARG A 122 -6.44 7.31 -16.32
N ILE A 123 -7.06 7.54 -15.16
CA ILE A 123 -7.73 6.46 -14.45
C ILE A 123 -9.14 6.28 -15.03
N TYR A 124 -9.47 5.04 -15.39
CA TYR A 124 -10.82 4.62 -15.74
C TYR A 124 -11.73 4.52 -14.50
N ILE A 125 -11.77 5.58 -13.67
CA ILE A 125 -12.73 5.74 -12.57
C ILE A 125 -13.71 6.84 -12.95
N GLU A 126 -14.98 6.67 -12.53
CA GLU A 126 -16.01 7.66 -12.73
C GLU A 126 -15.55 8.96 -12.07
N LYS A 127 -15.54 10.04 -12.85
CA LYS A 127 -15.06 11.33 -12.39
C LYS A 127 -15.65 11.72 -11.03
N SER A 128 -16.94 11.48 -10.82
CA SER A 128 -17.63 11.80 -9.55
C SER A 128 -17.07 11.05 -8.32
N LYS A 129 -16.64 9.80 -8.48
CA LYS A 129 -16.04 8.98 -7.41
C LYS A 129 -14.60 9.40 -7.16
N LEU A 130 -13.85 9.61 -8.23
CA LEU A 130 -12.47 10.09 -8.13
C LEU A 130 -12.39 11.50 -7.52
N ASP A 131 -13.32 12.39 -7.88
CA ASP A 131 -13.46 13.72 -7.28
C ASP A 131 -13.69 13.61 -5.77
N LYS A 132 -14.68 12.80 -5.35
CA LYS A 132 -14.95 12.55 -3.92
C LYS A 132 -13.74 11.97 -3.17
N TYR A 133 -13.01 11.06 -3.81
CA TYR A 133 -11.80 10.48 -3.24
C TYR A 133 -10.70 11.54 -3.08
N ILE A 134 -10.43 12.33 -4.12
CA ILE A 134 -9.44 13.41 -4.10
C ILE A 134 -9.83 14.48 -3.08
N ASP A 135 -11.11 14.85 -3.00
CA ASP A 135 -11.61 15.83 -2.03
C ASP A 135 -11.46 15.33 -0.59
N GLY A 136 -11.83 14.06 -0.33
CA GLY A 136 -11.62 13.42 0.97
C GLY A 136 -10.14 13.33 1.34
N PHE A 137 -9.28 13.01 0.37
CA PHE A 137 -7.85 13.03 0.55
C PHE A 137 -7.33 14.44 0.88
N ASN A 138 -7.69 15.45 0.10
CA ASN A 138 -7.25 16.83 0.32
C ASN A 138 -7.71 17.33 1.71
N TYR A 139 -8.91 16.97 2.14
CA TYR A 139 -9.39 17.31 3.48
C TYR A 139 -8.50 16.74 4.59
N VAL A 140 -8.01 15.50 4.44
CA VAL A 140 -7.13 14.84 5.42
C VAL A 140 -5.72 15.44 5.40
N TYR A 141 -5.17 15.73 4.22
CA TYR A 141 -3.75 16.10 4.08
C TYR A 141 -3.47 17.59 3.82
N GLN A 142 -4.48 18.45 3.73
CA GLN A 142 -4.30 19.89 3.57
C GLN A 142 -3.33 20.52 4.58
N TYR A 143 -3.25 19.96 5.79
CA TYR A 143 -2.36 20.43 6.85
C TYR A 143 -0.90 20.03 6.61
N TYR A 144 -0.66 18.91 5.92
CA TYR A 144 0.66 18.40 5.58
C TYR A 144 1.16 18.89 4.22
N ASP A 145 0.28 19.31 3.30
CA ASP A 145 0.68 19.74 1.94
C ASP A 145 1.80 20.82 1.97
N LYS A 146 1.80 21.72 2.96
CA LYS A 146 2.84 22.76 3.08
C LYS A 146 4.21 22.21 3.49
N SER A 147 4.27 21.06 4.14
CA SER A 147 5.52 20.41 4.57
C SER A 147 6.00 19.36 3.57
N ILE A 148 5.28 19.11 2.47
CA ILE A 148 5.65 18.13 1.45
C ILE A 148 6.48 18.80 0.36
N ALA A 149 7.63 18.20 0.04
CA ALA A 149 8.47 18.55 -1.09
C ALA A 149 7.86 18.02 -2.41
N HIS A 150 6.70 18.57 -2.80
CA HIS A 150 5.95 18.10 -3.96
C HIS A 150 6.77 18.10 -5.25
N ASP A 151 6.52 17.10 -6.10
CA ASP A 151 7.17 16.94 -7.42
C ASP A 151 8.71 16.96 -7.38
N THR A 152 9.32 16.70 -6.22
CA THR A 152 10.78 16.64 -6.10
C THR A 152 11.31 15.47 -6.92
N ASN A 153 12.11 15.77 -7.94
CA ASN A 153 12.66 14.76 -8.84
C ASN A 153 13.72 13.90 -8.12
N PHE A 154 13.39 12.67 -7.76
CA PHE A 154 14.34 11.64 -7.33
C PHE A 154 14.17 10.33 -8.12
N GLU A 155 15.21 9.49 -8.11
CA GLU A 155 15.16 8.18 -8.77
C GLU A 155 14.04 7.31 -8.19
N PRO A 156 13.43 6.41 -8.99
CA PRO A 156 12.36 5.56 -8.49
C PRO A 156 12.75 4.77 -7.23
N ILE A 157 11.84 4.76 -6.25
CA ILE A 157 11.97 4.01 -5.00
C ILE A 157 11.08 2.79 -5.07
N LYS A 158 11.67 1.63 -4.81
CA LYS A 158 10.95 0.37 -4.65
C LYS A 158 10.37 0.26 -3.24
N ILE A 159 9.06 0.10 -3.14
CA ILE A 159 8.33 -0.17 -1.90
C ILE A 159 7.91 -1.63 -1.91
N ILE A 160 8.50 -2.44 -1.03
CA ILE A 160 8.15 -3.84 -0.84
C ILE A 160 7.10 -3.92 0.26
N HIS A 161 5.92 -4.42 -0.06
CA HIS A 161 4.81 -4.58 0.89
C HIS A 161 3.99 -5.79 0.48
N ASP A 162 3.36 -6.51 1.40
CA ASP A 162 2.34 -7.50 0.99
C ASP A 162 0.98 -6.80 0.99
N CYS A 163 0.22 -6.90 -0.10
CA CYS A 163 -0.90 -5.98 -0.36
C CYS A 163 -2.26 -6.67 -0.26
N GLN A 164 -3.14 -6.06 0.53
CA GLN A 164 -4.57 -6.35 0.50
C GLN A 164 -5.30 -5.25 -0.28
N ILE A 165 -5.82 -5.60 -1.47
CA ILE A 165 -6.65 -4.74 -2.30
C ILE A 165 -8.10 -4.90 -1.82
N ILE A 166 -8.59 -3.86 -1.14
CA ILE A 166 -9.91 -3.87 -0.48
C ILE A 166 -10.72 -2.61 -0.83
N ASN A 167 -10.09 -1.51 -1.26
CA ASN A 167 -10.77 -0.25 -1.55
C ASN A 167 -10.17 0.53 -2.74
N GLU A 168 -10.87 1.58 -3.15
CA GLU A 168 -10.48 2.46 -4.26
C GLU A 168 -9.10 3.12 -4.03
N ASP A 169 -8.74 3.49 -2.78
CA ASP A 169 -7.45 4.09 -2.45
C ASP A 169 -6.26 3.26 -2.98
N THR A 170 -6.31 1.93 -2.74
CA THR A 170 -5.24 1.03 -3.17
C THR A 170 -5.14 0.94 -4.70
N LEU A 171 -6.29 0.92 -5.40
CA LEU A 171 -6.34 0.88 -6.85
C LEU A 171 -5.84 2.18 -7.47
N VAL A 172 -6.22 3.33 -6.92
CA VAL A 172 -5.73 4.64 -7.36
C VAL A 172 -4.22 4.71 -7.18
N GLY A 173 -3.70 4.31 -6.02
CA GLY A 173 -2.26 4.28 -5.75
C GLY A 173 -1.49 3.39 -6.73
N LEU A 174 -2.02 2.20 -7.04
CA LEU A 174 -1.47 1.28 -8.03
C LEU A 174 -1.42 1.90 -9.44
N GLU A 175 -2.48 2.59 -9.85
CA GLU A 175 -2.57 3.19 -11.17
C GLU A 175 -1.57 4.35 -11.33
N ILE A 176 -1.55 5.26 -10.36
CA ILE A 176 -0.72 6.47 -10.45
C ILE A 176 0.75 6.24 -10.12
N GLN A 177 1.14 5.06 -9.67
CA GLN A 177 2.55 4.74 -9.42
C GLN A 177 3.41 4.98 -10.68
N GLN A 178 2.84 4.81 -11.88
CA GLN A 178 3.53 5.07 -13.16
C GLN A 178 3.87 6.54 -13.39
N LEU A 179 3.23 7.46 -12.67
CA LEU A 179 3.38 8.92 -12.81
C LEU A 179 4.27 9.54 -11.74
N THR A 180 4.65 8.76 -10.73
CA THR A 180 5.40 9.24 -9.56
C THR A 180 6.72 8.44 -9.44
N PRO A 181 7.60 8.72 -8.46
CA PRO A 181 8.81 7.91 -8.26
C PRO A 181 8.57 6.64 -7.43
N PHE A 182 7.37 6.38 -6.90
CA PHE A 182 7.14 5.20 -6.07
C PHE A 182 6.75 3.98 -6.93
N ARG A 183 7.43 2.85 -6.73
CA ARG A 183 7.16 1.58 -7.43
C ARG A 183 6.86 0.52 -6.40
N PHE A 184 5.67 -0.03 -6.44
CA PHE A 184 5.27 -1.01 -5.45
C PHE A 184 5.51 -2.44 -5.93
N HIS A 185 6.00 -3.28 -5.02
CA HIS A 185 6.30 -4.69 -5.28
C HIS A 185 5.74 -5.54 -4.15
N TYR A 186 5.12 -6.67 -4.54
CA TYR A 186 4.39 -7.53 -3.63
C TYR A 186 4.78 -8.98 -3.87
N HIS A 187 4.92 -9.73 -2.78
CA HIS A 187 5.06 -11.18 -2.84
C HIS A 187 3.71 -11.85 -2.62
N LYS A 188 2.89 -11.27 -1.72
CA LYS A 188 1.52 -11.73 -1.46
C LYS A 188 0.53 -10.65 -1.86
N LEU A 189 -0.52 -11.09 -2.55
CA LEU A 189 -1.62 -10.24 -3.01
C LEU A 189 -2.95 -10.85 -2.55
N TRP A 190 -3.73 -10.10 -1.78
CA TRP A 190 -5.11 -10.44 -1.47
C TRP A 190 -6.04 -9.49 -2.23
N ILE A 191 -6.95 -10.04 -3.02
CA ILE A 191 -7.97 -9.29 -3.76
C ILE A 191 -9.32 -9.73 -3.21
N ASN A 192 -9.97 -8.85 -2.46
CA ASN A 192 -11.25 -9.13 -1.80
C ASN A 192 -12.33 -8.17 -2.29
N ASN A 193 -13.48 -8.67 -2.73
CA ASN A 193 -14.68 -7.87 -3.04
C ASN A 193 -14.49 -6.71 -4.06
N CYS A 194 -13.36 -6.66 -4.77
CA CYS A 194 -13.04 -5.56 -5.70
C CYS A 194 -13.57 -5.76 -7.12
N PHE A 195 -14.08 -6.95 -7.47
CA PHE A 195 -14.60 -7.25 -8.81
C PHE A 195 -15.94 -6.58 -9.10
N ARG A 196 -16.70 -6.26 -8.05
CA ARG A 196 -18.00 -5.61 -8.15
C ARG A 196 -18.15 -4.56 -7.04
N GLN A 197 -17.36 -3.49 -7.09
CA GLN A 197 -17.86 -2.20 -6.61
C GLN A 197 -18.90 -1.68 -7.62
N ILE A 198 -20.05 -2.36 -7.60
CA ILE A 198 -21.32 -1.94 -8.14
C ILE A 198 -21.50 -0.48 -7.75
N LEU A 199 -21.45 0.39 -8.75
CA LEU A 199 -22.24 1.62 -8.93
C LEU A 199 -21.67 2.51 -10.06
N SER A 200 -21.06 1.93 -11.10
CA SER A 200 -20.88 2.62 -12.39
C SER A 200 -20.92 1.59 -13.52
N PRO A 201 -21.70 1.76 -14.60
CA PRO A 201 -21.78 0.81 -15.72
C PRO A 201 -20.48 0.70 -16.55
N ASN A 202 -19.44 1.46 -16.22
CA ASN A 202 -18.24 1.63 -17.04
C ASN A 202 -16.92 1.32 -16.29
N ILE A 203 -16.99 0.70 -15.11
CA ILE A 203 -15.79 0.37 -14.31
C ILE A 203 -15.96 -1.03 -13.73
N SER A 204 -15.28 -1.98 -14.33
CA SER A 204 -14.93 -3.24 -13.70
C SER A 204 -13.41 -3.31 -13.65
N TYR A 205 -12.84 -3.14 -12.46
CA TYR A 205 -11.47 -3.57 -12.23
C TYR A 205 -11.48 -5.09 -12.23
N ASP A 206 -11.28 -5.66 -13.42
CA ASP A 206 -11.06 -7.08 -13.55
C ASP A 206 -9.69 -7.45 -12.95
N ILE A 207 -9.55 -8.69 -12.49
CA ILE A 207 -8.29 -9.25 -12.02
C ILE A 207 -7.16 -8.95 -13.00
N ASN A 208 -7.47 -8.98 -14.28
CA ASN A 208 -6.53 -8.77 -15.38
C ASN A 208 -5.87 -7.40 -15.32
N LEU A 209 -6.67 -6.36 -15.04
CA LEU A 209 -6.17 -5.00 -14.90
C LEU A 209 -5.28 -4.89 -13.64
N VAL A 210 -5.75 -5.41 -12.51
CA VAL A 210 -4.97 -5.43 -11.27
C VAL A 210 -3.63 -6.15 -11.44
N LEU A 211 -3.64 -7.32 -12.09
CA LEU A 211 -2.44 -8.09 -12.37
C LEU A 211 -1.51 -7.39 -13.38
N SER A 212 -2.05 -6.58 -14.30
CA SER A 212 -1.23 -5.78 -15.23
C SER A 212 -0.56 -4.57 -14.56
N LEU A 213 -1.22 -3.99 -13.55
CA LEU A 213 -0.70 -2.86 -12.78
C LEU A 213 0.32 -3.31 -11.73
N THR A 214 0.28 -4.59 -11.37
CA THR A 214 1.26 -5.21 -10.49
C THR A 214 2.36 -5.88 -11.32
N ASN A 215 3.58 -5.91 -10.80
CA ASN A 215 4.64 -6.67 -11.44
C ASN A 215 4.43 -8.17 -11.15
N ALA A 216 3.67 -8.82 -12.05
CA ALA A 216 3.22 -10.21 -12.00
C ALA A 216 4.34 -11.20 -11.65
N ASP A 217 5.58 -10.95 -12.08
CA ASP A 217 6.72 -11.83 -11.80
C ASP A 217 7.08 -11.89 -10.32
N ASN A 218 6.72 -10.91 -9.49
CA ASN A 218 7.03 -10.95 -8.07
C ASN A 218 5.97 -11.67 -7.22
N ILE A 219 4.79 -11.93 -7.80
CA ILE A 219 3.66 -12.50 -7.07
C ILE A 219 3.90 -13.99 -6.87
N THR A 220 4.01 -14.40 -5.61
CA THR A 220 4.18 -15.79 -5.20
C THR A 220 2.95 -16.35 -4.49
N HIS A 221 2.15 -15.50 -3.87
CA HIS A 221 0.90 -15.88 -3.22
C HIS A 221 -0.23 -14.98 -3.71
N LEU A 222 -1.32 -15.57 -4.17
CA LEU A 222 -2.53 -14.87 -4.58
C LEU A 222 -3.72 -15.42 -3.84
N HIS A 223 -4.47 -14.54 -3.18
CA HIS A 223 -5.74 -14.84 -2.56
C HIS A 223 -6.83 -14.04 -3.25
N LEU A 224 -7.80 -14.75 -3.84
CA LEU A 224 -8.95 -14.15 -4.48
C LEU A 224 -10.18 -14.51 -3.66
N SER A 225 -10.88 -13.49 -3.18
CA SER A 225 -12.18 -13.65 -2.53
C SER A 225 -13.22 -12.77 -3.18
N ASP A 226 -14.25 -13.39 -3.74
CA ASP A 226 -15.41 -12.67 -4.25
C ASP A 226 -16.70 -13.45 -4.01
N PRO A 227 -17.54 -13.04 -3.05
CA PRO A 227 -18.82 -13.69 -2.78
C PRO A 227 -19.86 -13.45 -3.88
N ASN A 228 -19.67 -12.44 -4.74
CA ASN A 228 -20.64 -12.01 -5.75
C ASN A 228 -20.20 -12.33 -7.18
N MET A 229 -19.15 -13.14 -7.35
CA MET A 229 -18.67 -13.56 -8.66
C MET A 229 -19.64 -14.61 -9.23
N GLU A 230 -20.62 -14.15 -9.99
CA GLU A 230 -21.33 -15.01 -10.93
C GLU A 230 -20.42 -15.22 -12.13
N THR A 231 -19.55 -16.22 -12.05
CA THR A 231 -18.55 -16.48 -13.06
C THR A 231 -19.18 -17.10 -14.30
N THR A 232 -19.22 -16.34 -15.38
CA THR A 232 -19.48 -16.90 -16.71
C THR A 232 -18.28 -17.71 -17.19
N GLU A 233 -18.49 -18.64 -18.12
CA GLU A 233 -17.40 -19.47 -18.70
C GLU A 233 -16.30 -18.61 -19.34
N ASN A 234 -16.68 -17.47 -19.93
CA ASN A 234 -15.74 -16.50 -20.49
C ASN A 234 -14.88 -15.83 -19.42
N GLU A 235 -15.47 -15.40 -18.30
CA GLU A 235 -14.74 -14.78 -17.19
C GLU A 235 -13.80 -15.78 -16.50
N LEU A 236 -14.20 -17.04 -16.36
CA LEU A 236 -13.32 -18.11 -15.89
C LEU A 236 -12.15 -18.33 -16.84
N THR A 237 -12.41 -18.36 -18.14
CA THR A 237 -11.36 -18.51 -19.15
C THR A 237 -10.36 -17.35 -19.09
N LEU A 238 -10.84 -16.13 -18.91
CA LEU A 238 -10.00 -14.94 -18.74
C LEU A 238 -9.18 -14.99 -17.43
N LEU A 239 -9.83 -15.36 -16.32
CA LEU A 239 -9.16 -15.56 -15.04
C LEU A 239 -8.01 -16.58 -15.17
N VAL A 240 -8.27 -17.74 -15.76
CA VAL A 240 -7.27 -18.79 -15.97
C VAL A 240 -6.11 -18.29 -16.84
N ARG A 241 -6.41 -17.56 -17.92
CA ARG A 241 -5.38 -16.94 -18.79
C ARG A 241 -4.52 -15.92 -18.06
N SER A 242 -5.05 -15.22 -17.08
CA SER A 242 -4.28 -14.24 -16.33
C SER A 242 -3.52 -14.85 -15.17
N LEU A 243 -4.07 -15.89 -14.54
CA LEU A 243 -3.34 -16.71 -13.58
C LEU A 243 -2.14 -17.39 -14.24
N SER A 244 -2.24 -17.82 -15.50
CA SER A 244 -1.10 -18.42 -16.22
C SER A 244 0.04 -17.43 -16.51
N ASN A 245 -0.22 -16.12 -16.45
CA ASN A 245 0.82 -15.10 -16.55
C ASN A 245 1.64 -14.96 -15.25
N LEU A 246 1.17 -15.51 -14.12
CA LEU A 246 1.85 -15.46 -12.83
C LEU A 246 2.86 -16.60 -12.70
N ARG A 247 3.99 -16.45 -13.40
CA ARG A 247 5.03 -17.50 -13.53
C ARG A 247 5.61 -18.00 -12.21
N ASN A 248 5.63 -17.14 -11.20
CA ASN A 248 6.20 -17.43 -9.88
C ASN A 248 5.14 -17.75 -8.81
N LEU A 249 3.88 -17.93 -9.21
CA LEU A 249 2.80 -18.26 -8.30
C LEU A 249 3.02 -19.64 -7.67
N ARG A 250 3.11 -19.67 -6.33
CA ARG A 250 3.30 -20.88 -5.53
C ARG A 250 2.04 -21.25 -4.76
N VAL A 251 1.28 -20.25 -4.33
CA VAL A 251 0.06 -20.43 -3.54
C VAL A 251 -1.07 -19.66 -4.19
N LEU A 252 -2.14 -20.36 -4.51
CA LEU A 252 -3.38 -19.80 -5.02
C LEU A 252 -4.52 -20.19 -4.08
N CYS A 253 -5.21 -19.19 -3.54
CA CYS A 253 -6.44 -19.38 -2.79
C CYS A 253 -7.60 -18.75 -3.55
N LEU A 254 -8.64 -19.55 -3.83
CA LEU A 254 -9.87 -19.13 -4.50
C LEU A 254 -11.03 -19.32 -3.53
N GLN A 255 -11.39 -18.27 -2.78
CA GLN A 255 -12.48 -18.30 -1.82
C GLN A 255 -13.75 -17.71 -2.44
N ARG A 256 -14.84 -18.48 -2.54
CA ARG A 256 -16.14 -18.04 -3.09
C ARG A 256 -16.15 -17.54 -4.55
N VAL A 257 -14.99 -17.44 -5.21
CA VAL A 257 -14.80 -17.13 -6.63
C VAL A 257 -15.46 -18.17 -7.55
N LEU A 258 -15.45 -19.43 -7.12
CA LEU A 258 -16.05 -20.55 -7.82
C LEU A 258 -17.33 -20.93 -7.06
N ASN A 259 -18.48 -20.40 -7.47
CA ASN A 259 -19.79 -20.91 -7.03
C ASN A 259 -20.03 -22.29 -7.67
N LEU A 260 -19.23 -23.30 -7.28
CA LEU A 260 -19.33 -24.67 -7.78
C LEU A 260 -20.57 -25.41 -7.27
N TYR A 261 -21.34 -24.78 -6.38
CA TYR A 261 -22.60 -25.31 -5.90
C TYR A 261 -23.68 -24.24 -6.06
N PRO A 262 -24.64 -24.42 -6.99
CA PRO A 262 -25.86 -23.64 -6.93
C PRO A 262 -26.55 -23.97 -5.60
N ASN A 263 -27.08 -22.94 -4.93
CA ASN A 263 -27.86 -23.06 -3.71
C ASN A 263 -28.81 -24.26 -3.79
N ARG A 264 -28.65 -25.21 -2.87
CA ARG A 264 -29.71 -26.17 -2.52
C ARG A 264 -30.59 -25.55 -1.45
#